data_AF-A0A366HVK9-F1
#
_entry.id   AF-A0A366HVK9-F1
#
_cell.length_a   1.000
_cell.length_b   1.000
_cell.length_c   1.000
_cell.angle_alpha   90.00
_cell.angle_beta   90.00
_cell.angle_gamma   90.00
#
_symmetry.space_group_name_H-M   'P 1'
#
loop_
_entity.id
_entity.type
_entity.pdbx_description
1 polymer ?
#
loop_
_entity_poly.entity_id
_entity_poly.type
_entity_poly.pdbx_seq_one_letter_code
_entity_poly.pdbx_strand_id
1 'polypeptide(L)'
;RLVSLVFREVCIRAGISLPLQKQLDAYIRINEAFALYLSQLEQIDIELFKKETEQYDKMLEMMEETDNEEELHVLLLNEYKALGIALPYSGSFDDFMKDEFSILEFK
;
A
#
# COMPACT_ATOMS: atom_id res chain seq x y z
N ARG A 1 -20.09 30.58 5.65
CA ARG A 1 -19.63 31.89 6.20
C ARG A 1 -20.77 32.71 6.81
N LEU A 2 -21.92 32.88 6.13
CA LEU A 2 -23.07 33.60 6.70
C LEU A 2 -23.72 32.86 7.89
N VAL A 3 -23.90 31.53 7.75
CA VAL A 3 -24.52 30.68 8.78
C VAL A 3 -23.76 30.71 10.11
N SER A 4 -22.41 30.70 10.08
CA SER A 4 -21.60 30.77 11.30
C SER A 4 -21.67 32.14 12.00
N LEU A 5 -21.85 33.23 11.25
CA LEU A 5 -22.01 34.58 11.80
C LEU A 5 -23.37 34.75 12.47
N VAL A 6 -24.44 34.26 11.84
CA VAL A 6 -25.81 34.29 12.41
C VAL A 6 -25.88 33.41 13.66
N PHE A 7 -25.25 32.23 13.63
CA PHE A 7 -25.20 31.35 14.79
C PHE A 7 -24.42 31.96 15.96
N ARG A 8 -23.29 32.62 15.70
CA ARG A 8 -22.50 33.32 16.72
C ARG A 8 -23.30 34.42 17.42
N GLU A 9 -24.08 35.20 16.67
CA GLU A 9 -24.96 36.22 17.24
C GLU A 9 -26.05 35.61 18.15
N VAL A 10 -26.65 34.49 17.73
CA VAL A 10 -27.65 33.76 18.53
C VAL A 10 -27.05 33.19 19.81
N CYS A 11 -25.85 32.60 19.77
CA CYS A 11 -25.17 32.09 20.97
C CYS A 11 -24.83 33.21 21.97
N ILE A 12 -24.38 34.37 21.48
CA ILE A 12 -24.11 35.55 22.32
C ILE A 12 -25.40 36.04 22.99
N ARG A 13 -26.50 36.14 22.23
CA ARG A 13 -27.81 36.59 22.75
C ARG A 13 -28.46 35.61 23.72
N ALA A 14 -28.23 34.31 23.53
CA ALA A 14 -28.76 33.26 24.40
C ALA A 14 -27.89 33.00 25.65
N GLY A 15 -26.78 33.74 25.84
CA GLY A 15 -25.85 33.53 26.96
C GLY A 15 -25.09 32.20 26.89
N ILE A 16 -25.09 31.56 25.73
CA ILE A 16 -24.46 30.27 25.49
C ILE A 16 -22.95 30.49 25.35
N SER A 17 -22.19 29.87 26.24
CA SER A 17 -20.79 30.21 26.45
C SER A 17 -19.88 29.77 25.28
N LEU A 18 -18.80 30.54 25.08
CA LEU A 18 -17.67 30.29 24.17
C LEU A 18 -17.22 28.80 24.05
N PRO A 19 -17.27 27.98 25.12
CA PRO A 19 -17.09 26.53 25.05
C PRO A 19 -17.89 25.80 23.97
N LEU A 20 -19.17 26.12 23.75
CA LEU A 20 -19.98 25.42 22.74
C LEU A 20 -19.49 25.71 21.33
N GLN A 21 -19.04 26.94 21.08
CA GLN A 21 -18.48 27.34 19.79
C GLN A 21 -17.12 26.64 19.55
N LYS A 22 -16.27 26.55 20.58
CA LYS A 22 -15.02 25.78 20.50
C LYS A 22 -15.25 24.29 20.26
N GLN A 23 -16.27 23.70 20.89
CA GLN A 23 -16.66 22.32 20.65
C GLN A 23 -17.14 22.13 19.21
N LEU A 24 -17.99 23.04 18.70
CA LEU A 24 -18.45 23.00 17.31
C LEU A 24 -17.29 23.09 16.31
N ASP A 25 -16.35 24.02 16.53
CA ASP A 25 -15.15 24.17 15.69
C ASP A 25 -14.21 22.94 15.77
N ALA A 26 -14.21 22.23 16.89
CA ALA A 26 -13.51 20.95 17.01
C ALA A 26 -14.23 19.86 16.19
N TYR A 27 -15.56 19.77 16.27
CA TYR A 27 -16.36 18.84 15.47
C TYR A 27 -16.20 19.05 13.96
N ILE A 28 -16.17 20.30 13.50
CA ILE A 28 -15.94 20.62 12.08
C ILE A 28 -14.57 20.08 11.63
N ARG A 29 -13.51 20.32 12.40
CA ARG A 29 -12.16 19.82 12.09
C ARG A 29 -12.07 18.30 12.10
N ILE A 30 -12.76 17.65 13.05
CA ILE A 30 -12.83 16.19 13.10
C ILE A 30 -13.54 15.64 11.85
N ASN A 31 -14.65 16.26 11.43
CA ASN A 31 -15.36 15.83 10.23
C ASN A 31 -14.53 16.01 8.96
N GLU A 32 -13.77 17.10 8.85
CA GLU A 32 -12.84 17.31 7.74
C GLU A 32 -11.74 16.23 7.70
N ALA A 33 -11.18 15.87 8.87
CA ALA A 33 -10.22 14.78 8.97
C ALA A 33 -10.83 13.43 8.58
N PHE A 34 -12.06 13.13 9.00
CA PHE A 34 -12.75 11.91 8.59
C PHE A 34 -13.03 11.86 7.09
N ALA A 35 -13.42 12.97 6.47
CA ALA A 35 -13.61 13.03 5.03
C ALA A 35 -12.30 12.74 4.27
N LEU A 36 -11.17 13.24 4.76
CA LEU A 36 -9.86 12.93 4.20
C LEU A 36 -9.53 11.45 4.33
N TYR A 37 -9.72 10.86 5.51
CA TYR A 37 -9.47 9.42 5.73
C TYR A 37 -10.38 8.53 4.88
N LEU A 38 -11.66 8.89 4.72
CA LEU A 38 -12.57 8.16 3.84
C LEU A 38 -12.10 8.20 2.39
N SER A 39 -11.67 9.37 1.89
CA SER A 39 -11.12 9.48 0.54
C SER A 39 -9.83 8.68 0.36
N GLN A 40 -8.99 8.60 1.39
CA GLN A 40 -7.80 7.73 1.37
C GLN A 40 -8.19 6.25 1.34
N LEU A 41 -9.19 5.84 2.10
CA LEU A 41 -9.69 4.45 2.12
C LEU A 41 -10.36 4.07 0.79
N GLU A 42 -11.09 4.99 0.15
CA GLU A 42 -11.69 4.78 -1.18
C GLU A 42 -10.64 4.58 -2.28
N GLN A 43 -9.45 5.15 -2.11
CA GLN A 43 -8.33 4.95 -3.05
C GLN A 43 -7.64 3.59 -2.88
N ILE A 44 -7.89 2.88 -1.78
CA ILE A 44 -7.31 1.55 -1.56
C ILE A 44 -8.08 0.55 -2.41
N ASP A 45 -7.42 0.03 -3.45
CA ASP A 45 -7.92 -1.09 -4.22
C ASP A 45 -7.69 -2.39 -3.43
N ILE A 46 -8.65 -2.70 -2.56
CA ILE A 46 -8.62 -3.91 -1.71
C ILE A 46 -8.68 -5.18 -2.56
N GLU A 47 -9.34 -5.14 -3.71
CA GLU A 47 -9.46 -6.31 -4.59
C GLU A 47 -8.12 -6.62 -5.25
N LEU A 48 -7.44 -5.61 -5.75
CA LEU A 48 -6.08 -5.75 -6.27
C LEU A 48 -5.12 -6.24 -5.19
N PHE A 49 -5.15 -5.62 -4.01
CA PHE A 49 -4.29 -6.03 -2.89
C PHE A 49 -4.50 -7.51 -2.50
N LYS A 50 -5.76 -7.95 -2.39
CA LYS A 50 -6.07 -9.36 -2.11
C LYS A 50 -5.54 -10.29 -3.20
N LYS A 51 -5.72 -9.92 -4.47
CA LYS A 51 -5.25 -10.71 -5.60
C LYS A 51 -3.73 -10.83 -5.61
N GLU A 52 -3.01 -9.75 -5.35
CA GLU A 52 -1.55 -9.76 -5.23
C GLU A 52 -1.10 -10.64 -4.06
N THR A 53 -1.73 -10.49 -2.89
CA THR A 53 -1.41 -11.29 -1.70
C THR A 53 -1.63 -12.79 -1.95
N GLU A 54 -2.76 -13.16 -2.57
CA GLU A 54 -3.04 -14.56 -2.92
C GLU A 54 -2.02 -15.15 -3.93
N GLN A 55 -1.43 -14.33 -4.80
CA GLN A 55 -0.37 -14.79 -5.70
C GLN A 55 0.91 -15.12 -4.93
N TYR A 56 1.29 -14.26 -3.98
CA TYR A 56 2.46 -14.52 -3.13
C TYR A 56 2.25 -15.72 -2.20
N ASP A 57 1.07 -15.89 -1.63
CA ASP A 57 0.77 -17.04 -0.77
C ASP A 57 0.90 -18.37 -1.55
N LYS A 58 0.34 -18.42 -2.77
CA LYS A 58 0.50 -19.60 -3.65
C LYS A 58 1.95 -19.85 -4.03
N MET A 59 2.73 -18.79 -4.26
CA MET A 59 4.16 -18.90 -4.55
C MET A 59 4.90 -19.55 -3.37
N LEU A 60 4.62 -19.09 -2.14
CA LEU A 60 5.23 -19.65 -0.93
C LEU A 60 4.87 -21.13 -0.74
N GLU A 61 3.60 -21.50 -0.93
CA GLU A 61 3.16 -22.90 -0.88
C GLU A 61 3.92 -23.77 -1.89
N MET A 62 4.02 -23.33 -3.16
CA MET A 62 4.76 -24.08 -4.17
C MET A 62 6.26 -24.19 -3.86
N MET A 63 6.87 -23.16 -3.27
CA MET A 63 8.28 -23.19 -2.85
C MET A 63 8.51 -24.14 -1.67
N GLU A 64 7.57 -24.21 -0.72
CA GLU A 64 7.64 -25.13 0.43
C GLU A 64 7.43 -26.60 0.02
N GLU A 65 6.64 -26.86 -1.02
CA GLU A 65 6.36 -28.21 -1.53
C GLU A 65 7.42 -28.74 -2.52
N THR A 66 8.35 -27.90 -2.97
CA THR A 66 9.37 -28.29 -3.95
C THR A 66 10.58 -28.94 -3.29
N ASP A 67 10.82 -30.22 -3.60
CA ASP A 67 11.94 -31.01 -3.05
C ASP A 67 13.20 -31.05 -3.96
N ASN A 68 13.13 -30.47 -5.17
CA ASN A 68 14.22 -30.51 -6.16
C ASN A 68 14.70 -29.11 -6.58
N GLU A 69 16.02 -28.95 -6.64
CA GLU A 69 16.71 -27.72 -7.06
C GLU A 69 16.33 -27.29 -8.48
N GLU A 70 16.18 -28.23 -9.42
CA GLU A 70 15.80 -27.92 -10.80
C GLU A 70 14.37 -27.36 -10.90
N GLU A 71 13.44 -27.93 -10.13
CA GLU A 71 12.05 -27.49 -10.08
C GLU A 71 11.94 -26.10 -9.42
N LEU A 72 12.70 -25.89 -8.34
CA LEU A 72 12.77 -24.60 -7.65
C LEU A 72 13.38 -23.52 -8.56
N HIS A 73 14.42 -23.87 -9.32
CA HIS A 73 15.05 -22.96 -10.28
C HIS A 73 14.07 -22.51 -11.38
N VAL A 74 13.30 -23.45 -11.94
CA VAL A 74 12.28 -23.14 -12.95
C VAL A 74 11.17 -22.27 -12.37
N LEU A 75 10.72 -22.57 -11.14
CA LEU A 75 9.69 -21.79 -10.46
C LEU A 75 10.15 -20.34 -10.25
N LEU A 76 11.34 -20.13 -9.70
CA LEU A 76 11.91 -18.80 -9.49
C LEU A 76 12.07 -18.02 -10.81
N LEU A 77 12.55 -18.66 -11.88
CA LEU A 77 12.68 -18.00 -13.18
C LEU A 77 11.33 -17.57 -13.77
N ASN A 78 10.29 -18.36 -13.56
CA ASN A 78 8.94 -18.01 -14.01
C ASN A 78 8.39 -16.81 -13.23
N GLU A 79 8.66 -16.73 -11.93
CA GLU A 79 8.24 -15.59 -11.10
C GLU A 79 8.95 -14.28 -11.48
N TYR A 80 10.27 -14.32 -11.72
CA TYR A 80 10.99 -13.15 -12.23
C TYR A 80 10.35 -12.61 -13.52
N LYS A 81 9.92 -13.50 -14.43
CA LYS A 81 9.23 -13.11 -15.66
C LYS A 81 7.81 -12.58 -15.39
N ALA A 82 7.06 -13.23 -14.50
CA ALA A 82 5.69 -12.83 -14.16
C ALA A 82 5.63 -11.46 -13.49
N LEU A 83 6.60 -11.17 -12.60
CA LEU A 83 6.74 -9.90 -11.89
C LEU A 83 7.45 -8.82 -12.73
N GLY A 84 7.96 -9.18 -13.93
CA GLY A 84 8.69 -8.26 -14.80
C GLY A 84 10.04 -7.80 -14.23
N ILE A 85 10.61 -8.57 -13.31
CA ILE A 85 11.90 -8.28 -12.67
C ILE A 85 13.00 -8.76 -13.61
N ALA A 86 13.99 -7.90 -13.86
CA ALA A 86 15.14 -8.26 -14.68
C ALA A 86 16.00 -9.30 -13.93
N LEU A 87 16.45 -10.32 -14.65
CA LEU A 87 17.42 -11.25 -14.08
C LEU A 87 18.74 -10.51 -13.79
N PRO A 88 19.43 -10.87 -12.70
CA PRO A 88 20.66 -10.20 -12.28
C PRO A 88 21.90 -10.63 -13.09
N TYR A 89 21.70 -11.49 -14.09
CA TYR A 89 22.72 -12.01 -14.99
C TYR A 89 22.16 -12.12 -16.41
N SER A 90 23.05 -12.29 -17.39
CA SER A 90 22.69 -12.47 -18.80
C SER A 90 23.22 -13.79 -19.34
N GLY A 91 22.43 -14.46 -20.19
CA GLY A 91 22.76 -15.79 -20.69
C GLY A 91 22.48 -16.90 -19.68
N SER A 92 23.29 -17.96 -19.72
CA SER A 92 23.20 -19.07 -18.75
C SER A 92 23.79 -18.68 -17.41
N PHE A 93 23.12 -19.05 -16.31
CA PHE A 93 23.61 -18.81 -14.96
C PHE A 93 25.01 -19.43 -14.75
N ASP A 94 25.18 -20.69 -15.17
CA ASP A 94 26.45 -21.41 -15.00
C ASP A 94 27.59 -20.79 -15.79
N ASP A 95 27.30 -20.22 -16.95
CA ASP A 95 28.32 -19.55 -17.76
C ASP A 95 28.67 -18.17 -17.20
N PHE A 96 27.69 -17.46 -16.64
CA PHE A 96 27.89 -16.20 -15.94
C PHE A 96 28.75 -16.38 -14.68
N MET A 97 28.51 -17.45 -13.91
CA MET A 97 29.23 -17.73 -12.67
C MET A 97 30.67 -18.27 -12.89
N LYS A 98 31.05 -18.65 -14.11
CA LYS A 98 32.42 -19.08 -14.44
C LYS A 98 33.42 -17.93 -14.50
N ASP A 99 32.94 -16.70 -14.70
CA ASP A 99 33.78 -15.52 -14.71
C ASP A 99 33.92 -14.94 -13.30
N GLU A 100 35.15 -14.94 -12.78
CA GLU A 100 35.46 -14.51 -11.41
C GLU A 100 35.21 -12.99 -11.19
N PHE A 101 35.06 -12.22 -12.28
CA PHE A 101 34.74 -10.79 -12.24
C PHE A 101 33.25 -10.48 -12.42
N SER A 102 32.42 -11.48 -12.69
CA SER A 102 30.99 -11.28 -12.89
C SER A 102 30.28 -11.00 -11.56
N ILE A 103 29.42 -9.99 -11.55
CA ILE A 103 28.68 -9.53 -10.36
C ILE A 103 27.20 -9.61 -10.66
N LEU A 104 26.44 -10.28 -9.79
CA LEU A 104 24.99 -10.30 -9.86
C LEU A 104 24.43 -8.92 -9.49
N GLU A 105 23.75 -8.27 -10.42
CA GLU A 105 23.16 -6.93 -10.23
C GLU A 105 21.63 -7.03 -10.14
N PHE A 106 21.09 -6.92 -8.92
CA PHE A 106 19.65 -6.88 -8.68
C PHE A 106 19.17 -5.42 -8.79
N LYS A 107 18.23 -5.15 -9.70
CA LYS A 107 17.70 -3.81 -9.99
C LYS A 107 16.32 -3.58 -9.40
#